data_AF-A0A2N6BC00-F1
#
_entry.id   AF-A0A2N6BC00-F1
#
_cell.length_a   1.000
_cell.length_b   1.000
_cell.length_c   1.000
_cell.angle_alpha   90.00
_cell.angle_beta   90.00
_cell.angle_gamma   90.00
#
_symmetry.space_group_name_H-M   'P 1'
#
loop_
_entity.id
_entity.type
_entity.pdbx_description
1 polymer ?
#
loop_
_entity_poly.entity_id
_entity_poly.type
_entity_poly.pdbx_seq_one_letter_code
_entity_poly.pdbx_strand_id
1 'polypeptide(L)'
;MSNDKLDAKKKAVTEKSGPNFTIIAIIGGLIVIGAFVFLKGMGDDKVKATEAKPVHTAAAAASNEAASESDVVRLKVSDFDDGEARFYNYTTKDGLAIRYFAVKSTDGVIRAAFDACDSCWRSGKGYRQDGDTMICNNCGLVFPTNKINEVKGGCNPAPLKRTIEGDEVVISISDIIGGSSYFDLRRK
;
A
#
# COMPACT_ATOMS: atom_id res chain seq x y z
N MET A 1 -49.29 17.13 46.98
CA MET A 1 -49.57 15.75 46.51
C MET A 1 -48.33 15.28 45.78
N SER A 2 -47.73 14.22 46.30
CA SER A 2 -46.33 13.84 46.18
C SER A 2 -45.87 13.41 44.79
N ASN A 3 -44.58 13.70 44.52
CA ASN A 3 -43.79 13.26 43.38
C ASN A 3 -43.47 11.75 43.47
N ASP A 4 -44.45 10.91 43.17
CA ASP A 4 -44.40 9.48 43.48
C ASP A 4 -44.17 8.58 42.24
N LYS A 5 -43.20 8.95 41.38
CA LYS A 5 -42.85 8.13 40.20
C LYS A 5 -41.36 8.06 39.82
N LEU A 6 -40.43 8.50 40.67
CA LEU A 6 -38.98 8.44 40.35
C LEU A 6 -38.11 7.56 41.27
N ASP A 7 -38.66 6.93 42.31
CA ASP A 7 -37.83 6.23 43.32
C ASP A 7 -37.96 4.69 43.35
N ALA A 8 -38.61 4.07 42.36
CA ALA A 8 -38.86 2.61 42.35
C ALA A 8 -37.92 1.78 41.44
N LYS A 9 -36.77 2.30 40.98
CA LYS A 9 -35.82 1.53 40.14
C LYS A 9 -34.35 1.53 40.60
N LYS A 10 -34.07 1.90 41.84
CA LYS A 10 -32.71 1.84 42.41
C LYS A 10 -32.70 1.13 43.76
N LYS A 11 -32.82 -0.21 43.75
CA LYS A 11 -32.36 -1.14 44.78
C LYS A 11 -32.65 -2.57 44.32
N ALA A 12 -31.68 -3.47 44.54
CA ALA A 12 -31.50 -4.79 43.91
C ALA A 12 -31.01 -4.65 42.46
N VAL A 13 -29.74 -4.90 42.12
CA VAL A 13 -28.94 -6.09 42.42
C VAL A 13 -27.49 -5.66 42.63
N THR A 14 -27.05 -5.60 43.87
CA THR A 14 -25.63 -5.69 44.23
C THR A 14 -25.40 -7.13 44.66
N GLU A 15 -24.97 -7.97 43.72
CA GLU A 15 -24.37 -9.25 44.05
C GLU A 15 -23.08 -9.39 43.23
N LYS A 16 -21.98 -9.24 43.95
CA LYS A 16 -20.61 -9.28 43.46
C LYS A 16 -20.19 -10.74 43.39
N SER A 17 -20.31 -11.38 42.23
CA SER A 17 -19.80 -12.73 42.01
C SER A 17 -18.29 -12.67 41.72
N GLY A 18 -17.51 -13.22 42.66
CA GLY A 18 -16.06 -13.38 42.49
C GLY A 18 -15.70 -14.44 41.44
N PRO A 19 -14.44 -14.48 40.96
CA PRO A 19 -14.03 -15.44 39.96
C PRO A 19 -13.97 -16.87 40.53
N ASN A 20 -14.67 -17.79 39.88
CA ASN A 20 -14.74 -19.21 40.24
C ASN A 20 -13.38 -19.91 39.98
N PHE A 21 -12.60 -20.12 41.03
CA PHE A 21 -11.23 -20.68 40.99
C PHE A 21 -11.15 -22.13 40.44
N THR A 22 -12.28 -22.83 40.34
CA THR A 22 -12.38 -24.17 39.75
C THR A 22 -12.31 -24.19 38.22
N ILE A 23 -12.54 -23.06 37.53
CA ILE A 23 -12.45 -22.98 36.05
C ILE A 23 -11.01 -22.72 35.58
N ILE A 24 -10.17 -22.07 36.40
CA ILE A 24 -8.77 -21.76 36.08
C ILE A 24 -7.90 -23.03 36.05
N ALA A 25 -8.25 -24.06 36.83
CA ALA A 25 -7.50 -25.32 36.88
C ALA A 25 -7.67 -26.20 35.62
N ILE A 26 -8.77 -26.06 34.86
CA ILE A 26 -9.04 -26.87 33.66
C ILE A 26 -8.29 -26.32 32.43
N ILE A 27 -8.16 -24.99 32.33
CA ILE A 27 -7.44 -24.34 31.22
C ILE A 27 -5.91 -24.52 31.37
N GLY A 28 -5.39 -24.49 32.60
CA GLY A 28 -3.98 -24.78 32.87
C GLY A 28 -3.56 -26.22 32.49
N GLY A 29 -4.46 -27.20 32.65
CA GLY A 29 -4.20 -28.60 32.28
C GLY A 29 -4.13 -28.86 30.78
N LEU A 30 -4.90 -28.14 29.96
CA LEU A 30 -4.89 -28.29 28.50
C LEU A 30 -3.67 -27.64 27.83
N ILE A 31 -3.10 -26.60 28.45
CA ILE A 31 -1.88 -25.92 27.95
C ILE A 31 -0.63 -26.78 28.16
N VAL A 32 -0.55 -27.55 29.26
CA VAL A 32 0.60 -28.42 29.55
C VAL A 32 0.59 -29.70 28.69
N ILE A 33 -0.59 -30.23 28.34
CA ILE A 33 -0.71 -31.41 27.45
C ILE A 33 -0.44 -31.02 25.98
N GLY A 34 -0.91 -29.86 25.52
CA GLY A 34 -0.65 -29.37 24.16
C GLY A 34 0.84 -29.09 23.88
N ALA A 35 1.58 -28.59 24.87
CA ALA A 35 3.03 -28.36 24.75
C ALA A 35 3.85 -29.66 24.69
N PHE A 36 3.38 -30.75 25.31
CA PHE A 36 4.07 -32.05 25.29
C PHE A 36 3.88 -32.81 23.96
N VAL A 37 2.76 -32.61 23.26
CA VAL A 37 2.50 -33.21 21.94
C VAL A 37 3.26 -32.48 20.82
N PHE A 38 3.54 -31.18 20.97
CA PHE A 38 4.29 -30.41 19.96
C PHE A 38 5.81 -30.70 19.94
N LEU A 39 6.40 -31.21 21.03
CA LEU A 39 7.85 -31.46 21.12
C LEU A 39 8.28 -32.86 20.61
N LYS A 40 7.34 -33.77 20.29
CA LYS A 40 7.66 -35.14 19.84
C LYS A 40 7.39 -35.40 18.35
N GLY A 41 7.12 -34.36 17.57
CA GLY A 41 6.78 -34.41 16.14
C GLY A 41 7.87 -33.96 15.17
N MET A 42 9.15 -34.03 15.53
CA MET A 42 10.27 -33.88 14.59
C MET A 42 10.69 -35.26 14.09
N GLY A 43 9.98 -35.75 13.07
CA GLY A 43 10.39 -36.90 12.28
C GLY A 43 11.26 -36.46 11.12
N ASP A 44 12.42 -37.10 10.99
CA ASP A 44 13.39 -36.93 9.91
C ASP A 44 12.88 -37.48 8.57
N ASP A 45 12.11 -36.69 7.83
CA ASP A 45 11.77 -37.01 6.44
C ASP A 45 12.82 -36.44 5.48
N LYS A 46 13.78 -37.29 5.14
CA LYS A 46 14.72 -37.08 4.03
C LYS A 46 13.97 -37.03 2.71
N VAL A 47 13.66 -35.83 2.22
CA VAL A 47 13.22 -35.63 0.84
C VAL A 47 14.42 -35.57 -0.08
N LYS A 48 14.50 -36.60 -0.93
CA LYS A 48 15.46 -36.83 -2.00
C LYS A 48 15.41 -35.69 -3.01
N ALA A 49 16.55 -35.03 -3.20
CA ALA A 49 16.76 -34.03 -4.25
C ALA A 49 16.41 -34.63 -5.61
N THR A 50 15.46 -34.02 -6.29
CA THR A 50 15.16 -34.28 -7.70
C THR A 50 15.49 -33.00 -8.45
N GLU A 51 16.43 -33.08 -9.38
CA GLU A 51 16.85 -32.00 -10.27
C GLU A 51 15.66 -31.37 -10.99
N ALA A 52 15.45 -30.07 -10.76
CA ALA A 52 14.67 -29.23 -11.65
C ALA A 52 15.63 -28.53 -12.62
N LYS A 53 15.49 -28.84 -13.91
CA LYS A 53 16.13 -28.14 -15.04
C LYS A 53 15.87 -26.62 -14.97
N PRO A 54 16.82 -25.80 -15.43
CA PRO A 54 16.78 -24.35 -15.24
C PRO A 54 15.68 -23.77 -16.13
N VAL A 55 14.64 -23.23 -15.51
CA VAL A 55 13.70 -22.34 -16.21
C VAL A 55 14.36 -20.98 -16.31
N HIS A 56 14.50 -20.54 -17.55
CA HIS A 56 15.22 -19.36 -18.00
C HIS A 56 15.08 -18.15 -17.08
N THR A 57 16.24 -17.74 -16.58
CA THR A 57 16.57 -16.38 -16.16
C THR A 57 16.10 -15.37 -17.20
N ALA A 58 14.93 -14.76 -17.00
CA ALA A 58 14.65 -13.46 -17.59
C ALA A 58 15.40 -12.42 -16.74
N ALA A 59 16.68 -12.25 -17.06
CA ALA A 59 17.42 -11.07 -16.67
C ALA A 59 16.71 -9.88 -17.32
N ALA A 60 15.98 -9.11 -16.52
CA ALA A 60 15.68 -7.74 -16.89
C ALA A 60 17.02 -7.03 -17.00
N ALA A 61 17.49 -6.84 -18.23
CA ALA A 61 18.64 -6.01 -18.53
C ALA A 61 18.36 -4.61 -17.99
N ALA A 62 18.90 -4.32 -16.81
CA ALA A 62 19.10 -2.96 -16.38
C ALA A 62 20.21 -2.40 -17.27
N SER A 63 19.81 -1.74 -18.35
CA SER A 63 20.65 -0.75 -19.00
C SER A 63 20.83 0.39 -17.99
N ASN A 64 21.91 0.30 -17.20
CA ASN A 64 22.48 1.46 -16.50
C ASN A 64 23.16 2.32 -17.55
N GLU A 65 22.35 2.95 -18.40
CA GLU A 65 22.76 4.18 -19.04
C GLU A 65 22.65 5.21 -17.93
N ALA A 66 23.79 5.70 -17.46
CA ALA A 66 23.85 6.76 -16.46
C ALA A 66 23.13 7.97 -17.07
N ALA A 67 21.86 8.11 -16.71
CA ALA A 67 21.03 9.21 -17.11
C ALA A 67 21.77 10.49 -16.74
N SER A 68 21.95 11.40 -17.70
CA SER A 68 22.59 12.67 -17.43
C SER A 68 21.78 13.43 -16.38
N GLU A 69 22.37 14.39 -15.66
CA GLU A 69 21.61 15.21 -14.69
C GLU A 69 20.38 15.89 -15.32
N SER A 70 20.34 16.06 -16.65
CA SER A 70 19.18 16.57 -17.39
C SER A 70 18.11 15.54 -17.75
N ASP A 71 18.32 14.25 -17.49
CA ASP A 71 17.44 13.15 -17.90
C ASP A 71 16.59 12.58 -16.76
N VAL A 72 16.73 13.11 -15.55
CA VAL A 72 16.02 12.66 -14.35
C VAL A 72 15.36 13.80 -13.60
N VAL A 73 14.27 13.49 -12.91
CA VAL A 73 13.68 14.30 -11.86
C VAL A 73 14.19 13.78 -10.51
N ARG A 74 14.71 14.68 -9.68
CA ARG A 74 15.20 14.41 -8.32
C ARG A 74 14.31 15.14 -7.32
N LEU A 75 13.74 14.40 -6.37
CA LEU A 75 12.84 14.91 -5.33
C LEU A 75 13.41 14.52 -3.96
N LYS A 76 13.40 15.41 -2.96
CA LYS A 76 13.97 15.04 -1.65
C LYS A 76 13.07 14.05 -0.95
N VAL A 77 13.64 13.03 -0.34
CA VAL A 77 12.93 12.04 0.48
C VAL A 77 12.18 12.70 1.63
N SER A 78 12.73 13.79 2.18
CA SER A 78 12.12 14.56 3.27
C SER A 78 10.86 15.32 2.87
N ASP A 79 10.67 15.59 1.58
CA ASP A 79 9.46 16.30 1.09
C ASP A 79 8.19 15.47 1.30
N PHE A 80 8.34 14.19 1.62
CA PHE A 80 7.28 13.21 1.85
C PHE A 80 7.19 12.73 3.30
N ASP A 81 7.91 13.35 4.25
CA ASP A 81 7.90 12.93 5.67
C ASP A 81 6.54 13.16 6.36
N ASP A 82 5.72 14.07 5.81
CA ASP A 82 4.35 14.32 6.29
C ASP A 82 3.32 13.31 5.78
N GLY A 83 3.72 12.38 4.90
CA GLY A 83 2.82 11.39 4.30
C GLY A 83 1.88 11.96 3.23
N GLU A 84 2.00 13.25 2.90
CA GLU A 84 1.16 13.91 1.90
C GLU A 84 1.73 13.75 0.50
N ALA A 85 0.86 13.41 -0.44
CA ALA A 85 1.20 13.20 -1.84
C ALA A 85 1.55 14.54 -2.49
N ARG A 86 2.61 14.52 -3.29
CA ARG A 86 3.01 15.65 -4.12
C ARG A 86 2.65 15.32 -5.56
N PHE A 87 1.93 16.23 -6.20
CA PHE A 87 1.52 16.12 -7.60
C PHE A 87 2.41 17.01 -8.47
N TYR A 88 2.86 16.46 -9.58
CA TYR A 88 3.80 17.08 -10.50
C TYR A 88 3.26 17.03 -11.93
N ASN A 89 3.83 17.89 -12.78
CA ASN A 89 3.57 17.91 -14.20
C ASN A 89 4.90 17.98 -14.96
N TYR A 90 5.08 17.09 -15.93
CA TYR A 90 6.13 17.19 -16.93
C TYR A 90 5.51 17.60 -18.26
N THR A 91 5.92 18.74 -18.79
CA THR A 91 5.47 19.22 -20.09
C THR A 91 6.47 18.78 -21.16
N THR A 92 6.01 17.97 -22.12
CA THR A 92 6.82 17.56 -23.27
C THR A 92 7.11 18.73 -24.21
N LYS A 93 8.06 18.58 -25.13
CA LYS A 93 8.40 19.61 -26.13
C LYS A 93 7.22 20.02 -27.02
N ASP A 94 6.29 19.10 -27.29
CA ASP A 94 5.06 19.34 -28.04
C ASP A 94 3.88 19.83 -27.18
N GLY A 95 4.13 20.14 -25.90
CA GLY A 95 3.18 20.78 -25.00
C GLY A 95 2.21 19.84 -24.28
N LEU A 96 2.43 18.53 -24.35
CA LEU A 96 1.63 17.55 -23.60
C LEU A 96 2.03 17.57 -22.12
N ALA A 97 1.05 17.83 -21.26
CA ALA A 97 1.22 17.78 -19.81
C ALA A 97 1.03 16.36 -19.28
N ILE A 98 2.10 15.74 -18.77
CA ILE A 98 2.10 14.42 -18.15
C ILE A 98 2.07 14.60 -16.63
N ARG A 99 0.95 14.22 -16.01
CA ARG A 99 0.76 14.38 -14.57
C ARG A 99 1.11 13.09 -13.82
N TYR A 100 1.81 13.23 -12.70
CA TYR A 100 2.17 12.11 -11.83
C TYR A 100 2.23 12.59 -10.39
N PHE A 101 2.27 11.66 -9.46
CA PHE A 101 2.41 11.97 -8.04
C PHE A 101 3.39 11.02 -7.38
N ALA A 102 3.95 11.47 -6.25
CA ALA A 102 4.71 10.65 -5.34
C ALA A 102 4.18 10.81 -3.90
N VAL A 103 4.22 9.73 -3.12
CA VAL A 103 3.74 9.68 -1.73
C VAL A 103 4.57 8.71 -0.92
N LYS A 104 4.95 9.07 0.31
CA LYS A 104 5.47 8.10 1.28
C LYS A 104 4.28 7.41 1.92
N SER A 105 4.13 6.12 1.67
CA SER A 105 2.97 5.39 2.17
C SER A 105 3.12 5.02 3.63
N THR A 106 2.06 4.46 4.21
CA THR A 106 2.01 3.97 5.59
C THR A 106 3.06 2.92 5.95
N ASP A 107 3.64 2.22 4.98
CA ASP A 107 4.76 1.29 5.19
C ASP A 107 6.15 1.94 5.11
N GLY A 108 6.22 3.26 4.99
CA GLY A 108 7.46 4.04 4.89
C GLY A 108 8.08 4.07 3.50
N VAL A 109 7.54 3.31 2.52
CA VAL A 109 8.06 3.28 1.14
C VAL A 109 7.51 4.46 0.35
N ILE A 110 8.41 5.17 -0.35
CA ILE A 110 8.01 6.19 -1.34
C ILE A 110 7.57 5.52 -2.63
N ARG A 111 6.37 5.90 -3.07
CA ARG A 111 5.68 5.35 -4.23
C ARG A 111 5.42 6.45 -5.23
N ALA A 112 5.51 6.11 -6.51
CA ALA A 112 5.20 7.02 -7.60
C ALA A 112 4.19 6.38 -8.56
N ALA A 113 3.27 7.17 -9.08
CA ALA A 113 2.31 6.73 -10.08
C ALA A 113 1.89 7.90 -10.97
N PHE A 114 1.40 7.59 -12.17
CA PHE A 114 0.73 8.56 -12.99
C PHE A 114 -0.59 8.98 -12.34
N ASP A 115 -0.98 10.23 -12.55
CA ASP A 115 -2.29 10.75 -12.16
C ASP A 115 -3.38 10.33 -13.17
N ALA A 116 -3.40 9.02 -13.46
CA ALA A 116 -4.25 8.34 -14.44
C ALA A 116 -4.25 6.82 -14.20
N CYS A 117 -5.19 6.11 -14.83
CA CYS A 117 -5.26 4.64 -14.85
C CYS A 117 -5.85 4.12 -16.16
N ASP A 118 -5.72 2.82 -16.39
CA ASP A 118 -6.16 2.17 -17.63
C ASP A 118 -7.65 2.38 -17.93
N SER A 119 -8.48 2.39 -16.89
CA SER A 119 -9.94 2.48 -17.05
C SER A 119 -10.47 3.90 -17.16
N CYS A 120 -9.93 4.85 -16.39
CA CYS A 120 -10.54 6.18 -16.24
C CYS A 120 -9.76 7.33 -16.89
N TRP A 121 -8.57 7.09 -17.47
CA TRP A 121 -7.69 8.16 -17.97
C TRP A 121 -8.39 9.13 -18.93
N ARG A 122 -9.29 8.65 -19.79
CA ARG A 122 -10.05 9.48 -20.76
C ARG A 122 -10.91 10.58 -20.11
N SER A 123 -11.21 10.46 -18.81
CA SER A 123 -11.93 11.50 -18.06
C SER A 123 -11.05 12.69 -17.68
N GLY A 124 -9.72 12.53 -17.65
CA GLY A 124 -8.76 13.56 -17.25
C GLY A 124 -8.82 13.98 -15.77
N LYS A 125 -9.62 13.30 -14.93
CA LYS A 125 -9.90 13.76 -13.55
C LYS A 125 -8.83 13.40 -12.51
N GLY A 126 -7.98 12.41 -12.80
CA GLY A 126 -6.90 12.02 -11.90
C GLY A 126 -7.36 11.49 -10.54
N TYR A 127 -6.52 11.70 -9.54
CA TYR A 127 -6.61 11.20 -8.18
C TYR A 127 -6.44 12.32 -7.15
N ARG A 128 -6.87 12.07 -5.93
CA ARG A 128 -6.56 12.87 -4.75
C ARG A 128 -6.22 11.96 -3.58
N GLN A 129 -5.44 12.43 -2.63
CA GLN A 129 -5.25 11.72 -1.37
C GLN A 129 -6.38 12.01 -0.39
N ASP A 130 -6.71 11.03 0.44
CA ASP A 130 -7.55 11.14 1.63
C ASP A 130 -6.99 10.20 2.71
N GLY A 131 -6.28 10.77 3.68
CA GLY A 131 -5.49 10.03 4.67
C GLY A 131 -4.55 9.03 4.02
N ASP A 132 -4.67 7.75 4.41
CA ASP A 132 -3.81 6.67 3.92
C ASP A 132 -4.24 6.10 2.56
N THR A 133 -5.10 6.80 1.83
CA THR A 133 -5.68 6.32 0.57
C THR A 133 -5.57 7.33 -0.57
N MET A 134 -5.53 6.83 -1.81
CA MET A 134 -5.72 7.61 -3.03
C MET A 134 -7.09 7.30 -3.61
N ILE A 135 -7.86 8.32 -3.96
CA ILE A 135 -9.21 8.20 -4.49
C ILE A 135 -9.24 8.69 -5.93
N CYS A 136 -9.78 7.88 -6.85
CA CYS A 136 -10.00 8.33 -8.22
C CYS A 136 -11.11 9.39 -8.25
N ASN A 137 -10.82 10.57 -8.82
CA ASN A 137 -11.78 11.66 -8.92
C ASN A 137 -12.88 11.40 -9.98
N ASN A 138 -12.74 10.34 -10.78
CA ASN A 138 -13.76 9.93 -11.74
C ASN A 138 -14.75 8.91 -11.18
N CYS A 139 -14.25 7.77 -10.68
CA CYS A 139 -15.10 6.64 -10.26
C CYS A 139 -15.23 6.47 -8.75
N GLY A 140 -14.49 7.24 -7.94
CA GLY A 140 -14.59 7.20 -6.48
C GLY A 140 -13.97 5.96 -5.81
N LEU A 141 -13.38 5.04 -6.57
CA LEU A 141 -12.66 3.90 -5.99
C LEU A 141 -11.46 4.39 -5.17
N VAL A 142 -11.23 3.68 -4.07
CA VAL A 142 -10.26 4.01 -3.02
C VAL A 142 -9.13 2.99 -3.04
N PHE A 143 -7.89 3.46 -3.03
CA PHE A 143 -6.69 2.66 -3.13
C PHE A 143 -5.77 2.94 -1.96
N PRO A 144 -5.42 1.94 -1.12
CA PRO A 144 -4.44 2.15 -0.07
C PRO A 144 -3.12 2.67 -0.62
N THR A 145 -2.52 3.66 0.02
CA THR A 145 -1.19 4.19 -0.37
C THR A 145 -0.14 3.08 -0.38
N ASN A 146 -0.29 2.08 0.51
CA ASN A 146 0.56 0.89 0.57
C ASN A 146 0.45 -0.08 -0.62
N LYS A 147 -0.45 0.19 -1.57
CA LYS A 147 -0.67 -0.60 -2.80
C LYS A 147 -0.42 0.17 -4.10
N ILE A 148 -0.22 1.49 -4.02
CA ILE A 148 0.21 2.29 -5.17
C ILE A 148 1.50 1.68 -5.73
N ASN A 149 1.76 1.74 -7.04
CA ASN A 149 2.95 1.16 -7.69
C ASN A 149 3.14 -0.38 -7.57
N GLU A 150 2.49 -1.05 -6.61
CA GLU A 150 2.54 -2.51 -6.38
C GLU A 150 1.43 -3.23 -7.16
N VAL A 151 0.19 -2.75 -7.02
CA VAL A 151 -0.96 -3.29 -7.75
C VAL A 151 -1.12 -2.52 -9.05
N LYS A 152 -1.21 -3.25 -10.17
CA LYS A 152 -1.22 -2.70 -11.52
C LYS A 152 -2.51 -3.10 -12.23
N GLY A 153 -2.93 -2.28 -13.18
CA GLY A 153 -4.09 -2.57 -14.02
C GLY A 153 -5.40 -1.98 -13.51
N GLY A 154 -6.30 -1.76 -14.46
CA GLY A 154 -7.69 -1.36 -14.19
C GLY A 154 -7.78 0.06 -13.62
N CYS A 155 -8.43 0.20 -12.47
CA CYS A 155 -8.65 1.51 -11.83
C CYS A 155 -7.53 1.93 -10.87
N ASN A 156 -6.52 1.10 -10.60
CA ASN A 156 -5.38 1.50 -9.77
C ASN A 156 -4.57 2.59 -10.50
N PRO A 157 -4.02 3.60 -9.80
CA PRO A 157 -3.07 4.53 -10.40
C PRO A 157 -1.98 3.78 -11.16
N ALA A 158 -1.75 4.15 -12.42
CA ALA A 158 -0.76 3.47 -13.26
C ALA A 158 0.65 3.67 -12.69
N PRO A 159 1.45 2.60 -12.51
CA PRO A 159 2.73 2.69 -11.81
C PRO A 159 3.74 3.52 -12.60
N LEU A 160 4.47 4.39 -11.90
CA LEU A 160 5.63 5.11 -12.41
C LEU A 160 6.90 4.56 -11.74
N LYS A 161 7.90 4.18 -12.53
CA LYS A 161 9.17 3.66 -12.01
C LYS A 161 9.92 4.77 -11.27
N ARG A 162 10.55 4.40 -10.15
CA ARG A 162 11.38 5.28 -9.32
C ARG A 162 12.46 4.49 -8.61
N THR A 163 13.56 5.14 -8.29
CA THR A 163 14.64 4.63 -7.42
C THR A 163 14.88 5.59 -6.27
N ILE A 164 15.59 5.13 -5.24
CA ILE A 164 16.10 5.99 -4.16
C ILE A 164 17.62 6.03 -4.31
N GLU A 165 18.18 7.24 -4.41
CA GLU A 165 19.61 7.51 -4.47
C GLU A 165 19.96 8.48 -3.34
N GLY A 166 20.56 7.97 -2.25
CA GLY A 166 20.84 8.80 -1.07
C GLY A 166 19.55 9.33 -0.44
N ASP A 167 19.43 10.65 -0.36
CA ASP A 167 18.27 11.38 0.16
C ASP A 167 17.29 11.83 -0.95
N GLU A 168 17.42 11.29 -2.16
CA GLU A 168 16.59 11.64 -3.30
C GLU A 168 15.77 10.46 -3.84
N VAL A 169 14.54 10.77 -4.25
CA VAL A 169 13.72 9.96 -5.15
C VAL A 169 14.07 10.35 -6.57
N VAL A 170 14.46 9.37 -7.37
CA VAL A 170 14.89 9.58 -8.75
C VAL A 170 13.90 8.93 -9.71
N ILE A 171 13.42 9.71 -10.67
CA ILE A 171 12.47 9.29 -11.71
C ILE A 171 13.06 9.69 -13.06
N SER A 172 13.21 8.74 -13.98
CA SER A 172 13.70 9.08 -15.32
C SER A 172 12.64 9.83 -16.12
N ILE A 173 13.06 10.84 -16.89
CA ILE A 173 12.18 11.55 -17.80
C ILE A 173 11.60 10.59 -18.86
N SER A 174 12.37 9.59 -19.29
CA SER A 174 11.89 8.55 -20.20
C SER A 174 10.73 7.73 -19.62
N ASP A 175 10.78 7.37 -18.32
CA ASP A 175 9.68 6.66 -17.66
C ASP A 175 8.44 7.55 -17.57
N ILE A 176 8.61 8.85 -17.30
CA ILE A 176 7.50 9.82 -17.29
C ILE A 176 6.88 9.92 -18.70
N ILE A 177 7.69 10.11 -19.74
CA ILE A 177 7.24 10.18 -21.14
C ILE A 177 6.55 8.86 -21.56
N GLY A 178 6.96 7.71 -21.03
CA GLY A 178 6.31 6.43 -21.26
C GLY A 178 4.81 6.42 -20.94
N GLY A 179 4.35 7.28 -20.03
CA GLY A 179 2.93 7.44 -19.67
C GLY A 179 2.12 8.37 -20.58
N SER A 180 2.70 8.95 -21.64
CA SER A 180 2.07 9.99 -22.47
C SER A 180 0.67 9.61 -23.00
N SER A 181 0.44 8.33 -23.27
CA SER A 181 -0.83 7.84 -23.80
C SER A 181 -2.02 8.10 -22.87
N TYR A 182 -1.81 8.18 -21.54
CA TYR A 182 -2.86 8.50 -20.58
C TYR A 182 -3.29 9.98 -20.59
N PHE A 183 -2.49 10.87 -21.21
CA PHE A 183 -2.69 12.32 -21.12
C PHE A 183 -3.04 12.98 -22.45
N ASP A 184 -2.92 12.26 -23.56
CA ASP A 184 -3.36 12.76 -24.87
C ASP A 184 -4.88 12.60 -25.06
N LEU A 185 -5.64 13.42 -24.32
CA LEU A 185 -7.10 13.39 -24.27
C LEU A 185 -7.77 13.87 -25.58
N ARG A 186 -7.00 14.43 -26.51
CA ARG A 186 -7.49 14.88 -27.83
C ARG A 186 -7.86 13.70 -28.73
N ARG A 187 -7.29 12.51 -28.48
CA ARG A 187 -7.62 11.26 -29.18
C ARG A 187 -8.91 10.60 -28.67
N LYS A 188 -9.87 11.39 -28.18
CA LYS A 188 -11.16 10.92 -27.67
C LYS A 188 -12.14 10.62 -28.80
#